data_AF-A0AA96N2F0-F1
#
_entry.id   AF-A0AA96N2F0-F1
#
_cell.length_a   1.000
_cell.length_b   1.000
_cell.length_c   1.000
_cell.angle_alpha   90.00
_cell.angle_beta   90.00
_cell.angle_gamma   90.00
#
_symmetry.space_group_name_H-M   'P 1'
#
loop_
_entity.id
_entity.type
_entity.pdbx_description
1 polymer ?
#
loop_
_entity_poly.entity_id
_entity_poly.type
_entity_poly.pdbx_seq_one_letter_code
_entity_poly.pdbx_strand_id
1 'polypeptide(L)'
;MWLCVAPAGTALGISYSRDIEDCGFRHQILLPRSTNKTAELCEHFVRLFKKYWDGQPVRQIHVVCSKLQPAAHEQIDLFTPPELDERRYLSSASGSY
;
A
#
# COMPACT_ATOMS: atom_id res chain seq x y z
N MET A 1 -24.05 -7.21 4.36
CA MET A 1 -23.34 -7.51 3.11
C MET A 1 -22.05 -6.72 3.13
N TRP A 2 -20.94 -7.33 3.57
CA TRP A 2 -19.62 -6.70 3.51
C TRP A 2 -19.15 -6.79 2.06
N LEU A 3 -19.25 -5.69 1.32
CA LEU A 3 -18.67 -5.61 -0.01
C LEU A 3 -17.14 -5.59 0.17
N CYS A 4 -16.46 -6.61 -0.34
CA CYS A 4 -15.03 -6.54 -0.57
C CYS A 4 -14.78 -5.33 -1.46
N VAL A 5 -13.87 -4.43 -1.06
CA VAL A 5 -13.55 -3.21 -1.81
C VAL A 5 -12.05 -3.14 -2.10
N ALA A 6 -11.72 -2.65 -3.29
CA ALA A 6 -10.34 -2.46 -3.72
C ALA A 6 -10.07 -0.94 -3.90
N PRO A 7 -9.08 -0.35 -3.21
CA PRO A 7 -8.69 1.04 -3.44
C PRO A 7 -8.07 1.26 -4.82
N ALA A 8 -8.44 2.37 -5.46
CA ALA A 8 -7.77 2.89 -6.66
C ALA A 8 -6.86 4.09 -6.36
N GLY A 9 -6.96 4.70 -5.17
CA GLY A 9 -6.05 5.78 -4.75
C GLY A 9 -5.44 5.48 -3.39
N THR A 10 -4.14 5.73 -3.25
CA THR A 10 -3.40 5.56 -1.99
C THR A 10 -2.72 6.88 -1.61
N ALA A 11 -2.75 7.23 -0.32
CA ALA A 11 -2.01 8.38 0.19
C ALA A 11 -1.18 8.01 1.42
N LEU A 12 0.05 8.51 1.45
CA LEU A 12 0.97 8.42 2.57
C LEU A 12 1.17 9.81 3.17
N GLY A 13 0.90 9.95 4.45
CA GLY A 13 1.25 11.13 5.25
C GLY A 13 2.31 10.75 6.28
N ILE A 14 3.35 11.56 6.41
CA ILE A 14 4.38 11.45 7.43
C ILE A 14 4.39 12.76 8.21
N SER A 15 4.35 12.66 9.54
CA SER A 15 4.56 13.80 10.42
C SER A 15 5.82 13.56 11.23
N TYR A 16 6.64 14.59 11.33
CA TYR A 16 7.91 14.52 12.03
C TYR A 16 7.79 14.92 13.51
N SER A 17 8.89 14.81 14.26
CA SER A 17 8.92 15.28 15.65
C SER A 17 8.70 16.79 15.75
N ARG A 18 8.18 17.26 16.88
CA ARG A 18 7.99 18.70 17.14
C ARG A 18 9.31 19.47 17.25
N ASP A 19 10.40 18.75 17.44
CA ASP A 19 11.73 19.31 17.71
C ASP A 19 12.49 19.64 16.42
N ILE A 20 11.87 19.43 15.25
CA ILE A 20 12.40 19.84 13.95
C ILE A 20 11.47 20.89 13.32
N GLU A 21 12.02 21.80 12.50
CA GLU A 21 11.23 22.86 11.84
C GLU A 21 10.27 22.34 10.76
N ASP A 22 10.50 21.11 10.26
CA ASP A 22 9.68 20.51 9.20
C ASP A 22 8.44 19.80 9.77
N CYS A 23 7.26 20.15 9.23
CA CYS A 23 5.97 19.60 9.63
C CYS A 23 5.68 18.19 9.06
N GLY A 24 6.50 17.71 8.12
CA GLY A 24 6.28 16.45 7.41
C GLY A 24 5.67 16.62 6.02
N PHE A 25 5.24 15.52 5.42
CA PHE A 25 4.72 15.52 4.05
C PHE A 25 3.48 14.65 3.88
N ARG A 26 2.72 14.92 2.82
CA ARG A 26 1.61 14.06 2.40
C ARG A 26 1.59 13.93 0.88
N HIS A 27 1.71 12.69 0.39
CA HIS A 27 1.64 12.38 -1.03
C HIS A 27 0.52 11.39 -1.33
N GLN A 28 -0.18 11.62 -2.44
CA GLN A 28 -1.26 10.78 -2.93
C GLN A 28 -0.99 10.37 -4.37
N ILE A 29 -1.22 9.10 -4.68
CA ILE A 29 -1.10 8.54 -6.03
C ILE A 29 -2.37 7.79 -6.40
N LEU A 30 -2.66 7.78 -7.70
CA LEU A 30 -3.63 6.87 -8.28
C LEU A 30 -2.91 5.58 -8.65
N LEU A 31 -3.48 4.45 -8.26
CA LEU A 31 -3.01 3.15 -8.71
C LEU A 31 -3.46 2.94 -10.15
N PRO A 32 -2.61 2.38 -11.03
CA PRO A 32 -3.00 2.06 -12.41
C PRO A 32 -4.14 1.03 -12.45
N ARG A 33 -4.24 0.20 -11.41
CA ARG A 33 -5.28 -0.80 -11.22
C ARG A 33 -5.69 -0.82 -9.74
N SER A 34 -6.99 -0.92 -9.46
CA SER A 34 -7.45 -1.14 -8.08
C SER A 34 -7.00 -2.52 -7.58
N THR A 35 -6.53 -2.58 -6.34
CA THR A 35 -6.01 -3.83 -5.75
C THR A 35 -6.44 -3.95 -4.30
N ASN A 36 -6.87 -5.14 -3.89
CA ASN A 36 -7.13 -5.53 -2.51
C ASN A 36 -5.94 -6.30 -1.89
N LYS A 37 -4.85 -6.49 -2.64
CA LYS A 37 -3.67 -7.22 -2.16
C LYS A 37 -2.87 -6.32 -1.22
N THR A 38 -2.87 -6.66 0.08
CA THR A 38 -2.16 -5.91 1.12
C THR A 38 -0.67 -5.73 0.78
N ALA A 39 -0.02 -6.77 0.24
CA ALA A 39 1.39 -6.70 -0.14
C ALA A 39 1.67 -5.60 -1.18
N GLU A 40 0.83 -5.50 -2.22
CA GLU A 40 0.98 -4.48 -3.27
C GLU A 40 0.77 -3.07 -2.69
N LEU A 41 -0.24 -2.89 -1.84
CA LEU A 41 -0.49 -1.61 -1.15
C LEU A 41 0.69 -1.22 -0.26
N CYS A 42 1.25 -2.15 0.50
CA CYS A 42 2.45 -1.93 1.31
C CYS A 42 3.64 -1.51 0.44
N GLU A 43 3.88 -2.20 -0.69
CA GLU A 43 4.94 -1.81 -1.63
C GLU A 43 4.73 -0.40 -2.19
N HIS A 44 3.48 0.02 -2.45
CA HIS A 44 3.18 1.40 -2.86
C HIS A 44 3.53 2.41 -1.77
N PHE A 45 3.14 2.17 -0.52
CA PHE A 45 3.47 3.07 0.59
C PHE A 45 4.97 3.12 0.88
N VAL A 46 5.67 1.98 0.84
CA VAL A 46 7.13 1.92 1.02
C VAL A 46 7.85 2.70 -0.09
N ARG A 47 7.39 2.60 -1.33
CA ARG A 47 7.94 3.39 -2.45
C ARG A 47 7.76 4.88 -2.24
N LEU A 48 6.57 5.33 -1.80
CA LEU A 48 6.34 6.73 -1.48
C LEU A 48 7.23 7.20 -0.33
N PHE A 49 7.34 6.41 0.73
CA PHE A 49 8.19 6.73 1.87
C PHE A 49 9.65 6.92 1.43
N LYS A 50 10.23 5.93 0.74
CA LYS A 50 11.62 5.98 0.28
C LYS A 50 11.91 7.12 -0.70
N LYS A 51 10.90 7.58 -1.45
CA LYS A 51 11.06 8.65 -2.43
C LYS A 51 11.10 10.05 -1.81
N TYR A 52 10.32 10.27 -0.75
CA TYR A 52 10.07 11.61 -0.21
C TYR A 52 10.65 11.82 1.19
N TRP A 53 10.97 10.75 1.90
CA TRP A 53 11.62 10.85 3.20
C TRP A 53 13.12 11.09 3.04
N ASP A 54 13.65 12.04 3.80
CA ASP A 54 15.03 12.52 3.70
C ASP A 54 15.77 12.40 5.04
N GLY A 55 15.41 11.40 5.85
CA GLY A 55 16.13 11.06 7.09
C GLY A 55 15.59 11.71 8.38
N GLN A 56 14.53 12.52 8.30
CA GLN A 56 13.95 13.18 9.47
C GLN A 56 13.31 12.18 10.46
N PRO A 57 13.31 12.45 11.78
CA PRO A 57 12.68 11.59 12.78
C PRO A 57 11.16 11.54 12.56
N VAL A 58 10.65 10.36 12.19
CA VAL A 58 9.24 10.11 11.94
C VAL A 58 8.49 9.89 13.26
N ARG A 59 7.44 10.68 13.50
CA ARG A 59 6.57 10.56 14.67
C ARG A 59 5.28 9.82 14.36
N GLN A 60 4.72 10.04 13.17
CA GLN A 60 3.43 9.47 12.80
C GLN A 60 3.38 9.15 11.31
N ILE A 61 2.76 8.02 10.99
CA ILE A 61 2.52 7.55 9.63
C ILE A 61 1.02 7.41 9.43
N HIS A 62 0.51 8.05 8.39
CA HIS A 62 -0.88 7.98 7.96
C HIS A 62 -0.96 7.27 6.61
N VAL A 63 -1.70 6.17 6.55
CA VAL A 63 -2.03 5.50 5.29
C VAL A 63 -3.50 5.66 5.01
N VAL A 64 -3.83 6.08 3.79
CA VAL A 64 -5.22 6.30 3.37
C VAL A 64 -5.48 5.59 2.06
N CYS A 65 -6.54 4.80 2.04
CA CYS A 65 -7.10 4.16 0.86
C CYS A 65 -8.34 4.94 0.40
N SER A 66 -8.39 5.31 -0.87
CA SER A 66 -9.43 6.16 -1.45
C SER A 66 -9.90 5.61 -2.79
N LYS A 67 -10.99 6.18 -3.31
CA LYS A 67 -11.64 5.72 -4.56
C LYS A 67 -11.93 4.21 -4.51
N LEU A 68 -12.53 3.77 -3.41
CA LEU A 68 -12.89 2.38 -3.18
C LEU A 68 -13.84 1.93 -4.29
N GLN A 69 -13.44 0.88 -4.99
CA GLN A 69 -14.27 0.21 -5.99
C GLN A 69 -14.78 -1.09 -5.40
N PRO A 70 -15.99 -1.57 -5.76
CA PRO A 70 -16.38 -2.95 -5.50
C PRO A 70 -15.27 -3.87 -6.01
N ALA A 71 -14.85 -4.82 -5.18
CA ALA A 71 -13.89 -5.83 -5.62
C ALA A 71 -14.57 -6.65 -6.72
N ALA A 72 -14.23 -6.34 -7.97
CA ALA A 72 -14.46 -7.25 -9.07
C ALA A 72 -13.68 -8.54 -8.80
N HIS A 73 -14.12 -9.64 -9.41
CA HIS A 73 -13.51 -10.96 -9.21
C HIS A 73 -11.98 -10.87 -9.32
N GLU A 74 -11.29 -11.58 -8.43
CA GLU A 74 -9.83 -11.61 -8.40
C GLU A 74 -9.32 -12.10 -9.76
N GLN A 75 -8.58 -11.25 -10.47
CA GLN A 75 -8.06 -11.63 -11.78
C GLN A 75 -6.80 -12.45 -11.58
N ILE A 76 -6.85 -13.71 -12.01
CA ILE A 76 -5.69 -14.58 -12.12
C ILE A 76 -4.84 -14.04 -13.27
N ASP A 77 -3.55 -13.80 -13.00
CA ASP A 77 -2.59 -13.49 -14.05
C ASP A 77 -2.14 -14.79 -14.71
N LEU A 78 -2.69 -15.07 -15.89
CA LEU A 78 -2.40 -16.27 -16.66
C LEU A 78 -0.97 -16.30 -17.22
N PHE A 79 -0.26 -15.17 -17.19
CA PHE A 79 1.09 -15.04 -17.74
C PHE A 79 2.18 -15.11 -16.67
N THR A 80 1.80 -15.15 -15.39
CA THR A 80 2.75 -15.40 -14.30
C THR A 80 2.98 -16.91 -14.18
N PRO A 81 4.23 -17.40 -14.22
CA PRO A 81 4.55 -18.81 -13.98
C PRO A 81 3.95 -19.32 -12.65
N PRO A 82 3.34 -20.51 -12.61
CA PRO A 82 2.66 -21.03 -11.41
C PRO A 82 3.54 -21.05 -10.16
N GLU A 83 4.83 -21.36 -10.34
CA GLU A 83 5.85 -21.43 -9.28
C GLU A 83 6.03 -20.11 -8.53
N LEU A 84 5.86 -18.97 -9.22
CA LEU A 84 5.98 -17.65 -8.62
C LEU A 84 4.74 -17.27 -7.82
N ASP A 85 3.56 -17.70 -8.28
CA ASP A 85 2.31 -17.44 -7.59
C ASP A 85 2.22 -18.28 -6.30
N GLU A 86 2.59 -19.57 -6.35
CA GLU A 86 2.64 -20.47 -5.19
C GLU A 86 3.56 -19.96 -4.07
N ARG A 87 4.77 -19.47 -4.41
CA ARG A 87 5.68 -18.86 -3.43
C ARG A 87 5.07 -17.62 -2.77
N ARG A 88 4.30 -16.84 -3.52
CA ARG A 88 3.61 -15.65 -3.00
C ARG A 88 2.51 -16.04 -2.03
N TYR A 89 1.69 -17.05 -2.37
CA TYR A 89 0.68 -17.61 -1.47
C TYR A 89 1.26 -18.11 -0.15
N LEU A 90 2.34 -18.91 -0.21
CA LEU A 90 3.04 -19.43 0.98
C LEU A 90 3.57 -18.30 1.87
N SER A 91 4.15 -17.25 1.27
CA SER A 91 4.67 -16.10 2.02
C SER A 91 3.57 -15.30 2.72
N SER A 92 2.41 -15.12 2.08
CA SER A 92 1.25 -14.44 2.68
C SER A 92 0.58 -15.26 3.80
N ALA A 93 0.60 -16.58 3.69
CA ALA A 93 0.05 -17.48 4.71
C ALA A 93 0.90 -17.50 5.99
N SER A 94 2.22 -17.35 5.87
CA SER A 94 3.14 -17.34 7.02
C SER A 94 3.13 -16.04 7.85
N GLY A 95 2.54 -14.96 7.34
CA GLY A 95 2.51 -13.64 7.99
C GLY A 95 1.28 -13.34 8.85
N SER A 96 0.39 -14.31 9.05
CA SER A 96 -0.81 -14.16 9.88
C SER A 96 -0.57 -14.69 11.30
N TYR A 97 0.12 -13.92 12.14
CA TYR A 97 0.16 -14.10 13.60
C TYR A 97 0.10 -12.74 14.29
#